data_AF-A0A8J3HDQ4-F1
#
_entry.id   AF-A0A8J3HDQ4-F1
#
_cell.length_a   1.000
_cell.length_b   1.000
_cell.length_c   1.000
_cell.angle_alpha   90.00
_cell.angle_beta   90.00
_cell.angle_gamma   90.00
#
_symmetry.space_group_name_H-M   'P 1'
#
loop_
_entity.id
_entity.type
_entity.pdbx_description
1 polymer ?
#
loop_
_entity_poly.entity_id
_entity_poly.type
_entity_poly.pdbx_seq_one_letter_code
_entity_poly.pdbx_strand_id
1 'polypeptide(L)'
;MAEPYERVNYDFGAADRLASALTAAADRTHSVIAQRQAERSRQLGEAPGLSWNGRHRRDFERDFTRQQKALMALEQDLRDVLRVLNRTTEQAHDASLRHH
;
A
#
# COMPACT_ATOMS: atom_id res chain seq x y z
N MET A 1 -2.64 34.24 -30.19
CA MET A 1 -2.90 33.83 -28.80
C MET A 1 -3.04 32.31 -28.84
N ALA A 2 -2.05 31.57 -28.31
CA ALA A 2 -2.17 30.12 -28.20
C ALA A 2 -3.04 29.85 -26.97
N GLU A 3 -4.11 29.08 -27.15
CA GLU A 3 -5.00 28.72 -26.06
C GLU A 3 -4.25 27.86 -25.01
N PRO A 4 -4.60 27.95 -23.71
CA PRO A 4 -3.78 27.46 -22.59
C PRO A 4 -3.69 25.93 -22.47
N TYR A 5 -4.08 25.18 -23.50
CA TYR A 5 -4.03 23.72 -23.58
C TYR A 5 -2.91 23.22 -24.49
N GLU A 6 -1.75 23.90 -24.49
CA GLU A 6 -0.52 23.37 -25.08
C GLU A 6 -0.27 21.93 -24.58
N ARG A 7 -0.70 20.97 -25.41
CA ARG A 7 -0.46 19.53 -25.40
C ARG A 7 -0.21 18.96 -24.01
N VAL A 8 -1.25 18.40 -23.40
CA VAL A 8 -1.10 17.48 -22.27
C VAL A 8 -0.18 16.34 -22.73
N ASN A 9 1.12 16.44 -22.43
CA ASN A 9 2.10 15.40 -22.72
C ASN A 9 2.05 14.38 -21.58
N TYR A 10 0.94 13.65 -21.50
CA TYR A 10 0.74 12.61 -20.51
C TYR A 10 1.43 11.33 -20.98
N ASP A 11 2.44 10.87 -20.24
CA ASP A 11 3.12 9.61 -20.51
C ASP A 11 2.33 8.44 -19.89
N PHE A 12 1.42 7.86 -20.68
CA PHE A 12 0.63 6.69 -20.28
C PHE A 12 1.53 5.48 -19.93
N GLY A 13 2.68 5.32 -20.58
CA GLY A 13 3.61 4.23 -20.28
C GLY A 13 4.33 4.41 -18.94
N ALA A 14 4.61 5.64 -18.53
CA ALA A 14 5.08 5.93 -17.17
C ALA A 14 3.98 5.67 -16.14
N ALA A 15 2.73 6.05 -16.42
CA ALA A 15 1.59 5.80 -15.54
C ALA A 15 1.35 4.30 -15.31
N ASP A 16 1.38 3.48 -16.37
CA ASP A 16 1.20 2.02 -16.25
C ASP A 16 2.31 1.36 -15.42
N ARG A 17 3.56 1.78 -15.62
CA ARG A 17 4.70 1.30 -14.82
C ARG A 17 4.56 1.67 -13.35
N LEU A 18 4.12 2.90 -13.06
CA LEU A 18 3.88 3.35 -11.70
C LEU A 18 2.71 2.60 -11.06
N ALA A 19 1.61 2.39 -11.78
CA ALA A 19 0.46 1.63 -11.31
C ALA A 19 0.84 0.18 -10.97
N SER A 20 1.65 -0.45 -11.83
CA SER A 20 2.19 -1.80 -11.61
C SER A 20 3.08 -1.86 -10.36
N ALA A 21 3.96 -0.87 -10.18
CA ALA A 21 4.84 -0.80 -9.01
C ALA A 21 4.06 -0.60 -7.70
N LEU A 22 3.04 0.28 -7.70
CA LEU A 22 2.17 0.52 -6.54
C LEU A 22 1.38 -0.73 -6.17
N THR A 23 0.87 -1.45 -7.17
CA THR A 23 0.14 -2.72 -6.96
C THR A 23 1.05 -3.76 -6.32
N ALA A 24 2.24 -3.97 -6.89
CA ALA A 24 3.22 -4.90 -6.34
C ALA A 24 3.68 -4.51 -4.92
N ALA A 25 3.80 -3.22 -4.63
CA ALA A 25 4.14 -2.74 -3.29
C ALA A 25 3.01 -3.00 -2.29
N ALA A 26 1.75 -2.77 -2.66
CA ALA A 26 0.60 -3.05 -1.81
C ALA A 26 0.48 -4.56 -1.50
N ASP A 27 0.62 -5.42 -2.52
CA ASP A 27 0.53 -6.88 -2.35
C ASP A 27 1.67 -7.45 -1.50
N ARG A 28 2.88 -6.90 -1.65
CA ARG A 28 4.01 -7.26 -0.78
C ARG A 28 3.78 -6.81 0.66
N THR A 29 3.25 -5.60 0.86
CA THR A 29 2.91 -5.09 2.20
C THR A 29 1.86 -5.97 2.86
N HIS A 30 0.81 -6.34 2.12
CA HIS A 30 -0.21 -7.27 2.55
C HIS A 30 0.36 -8.64 2.96
N SER A 31 1.28 -9.17 2.14
CA SER A 31 1.96 -10.44 2.42
C SER A 31 2.78 -10.39 3.71
N VAL A 32 3.50 -9.28 3.95
CA VAL A 32 4.27 -9.07 5.19
C VAL A 32 3.34 -8.99 6.41
N ILE A 33 2.22 -8.27 6.30
CA ILE A 33 1.18 -8.20 7.33
C ILE A 33 0.71 -9.61 7.71
N ALA A 34 0.37 -10.44 6.72
CA ALA A 34 -0.11 -11.81 6.94
C ALA A 34 0.96 -12.72 7.57
N GLN A 35 2.20 -12.69 7.07
CA GLN A 35 3.32 -13.47 7.60
C GLN A 35 3.61 -13.13 9.07
N ARG A 36 3.60 -11.84 9.41
CA ARG A 36 3.80 -11.39 10.79
C ARG A 36 2.68 -11.86 11.71
N GLN A 37 1.44 -11.86 11.24
CA GLN A 37 0.30 -12.37 12.01
C GLN A 37 0.39 -13.89 12.25
N ALA A 38 0.82 -14.64 11.24
CA ALA A 38 1.06 -16.08 11.36
C ALA A 38 2.19 -16.38 12.36
N GLU A 39 3.32 -15.67 12.25
CA GLU A 39 4.46 -15.85 13.15
C GLU A 39 4.13 -15.44 14.59
N ARG A 40 3.37 -14.36 14.80
CA ARG A 40 2.84 -14.00 16.12
C ARG A 40 2.03 -15.16 16.70
N SER A 41 1.11 -15.72 15.92
CA SER A 41 0.26 -16.83 16.37
C SER A 41 1.09 -18.06 16.74
N ARG A 42 2.14 -18.37 15.95
CA ARG A 42 3.09 -19.44 16.24
C ARG A 42 3.85 -19.22 17.54
N GLN A 43 4.35 -18.00 17.76
CA GLN A 43 5.13 -17.65 18.96
C GLN A 43 4.29 -17.60 20.25
N LEU A 44 3.00 -17.25 20.14
CA LEU A 44 2.12 -17.03 21.30
C LEU A 44 1.11 -18.16 21.56
N GLY A 45 1.00 -19.15 20.65
CA GLY A 45 -0.08 -20.13 20.58
C GLY A 45 0.14 -21.47 21.27
N GLU A 46 1.37 -21.89 21.59
CA GLU A 46 1.64 -23.26 22.12
C GLU A 46 1.80 -23.34 23.64
N ALA A 47 1.01 -22.55 24.38
CA ALA A 47 1.15 -22.24 25.81
C ALA A 47 2.17 -21.13 26.08
N PRO A 48 1.89 -20.20 27.01
CA PRO A 48 2.89 -19.22 27.44
C PRO A 48 4.07 -19.98 28.05
N GLY A 49 5.15 -20.14 27.29
CA GLY A 49 6.43 -20.56 27.85
C GLY A 49 6.77 -19.64 29.01
N LEU A 50 7.37 -20.19 30.07
CA LEU A 50 7.75 -19.45 31.29
C LEU A 50 8.57 -18.18 31.02
N SER A 51 9.19 -18.06 29.84
CA SER A 51 9.99 -16.93 29.37
C SER A 51 9.20 -15.74 28.80
N TRP A 52 7.92 -15.92 28.44
CA TRP A 52 7.05 -14.88 27.87
C TRP A 52 5.99 -14.40 28.88
N ASN A 53 6.39 -14.21 30.12
CA ASN A 53 5.49 -13.83 31.21
C ASN A 53 5.31 -12.31 31.35
N GLY A 54 4.06 -11.91 31.65
CA GLY A 54 3.67 -10.61 32.19
C GLY A 54 4.04 -9.38 31.33
N ARG A 55 5.21 -8.80 31.59
CA ARG A 55 5.62 -7.50 31.02
C ARG A 55 6.12 -7.63 29.57
N HIS A 56 7.03 -8.57 29.29
CA HIS A 56 7.62 -8.74 27.97
C HIS A 56 6.58 -9.10 26.90
N ARG A 57 5.61 -9.96 27.23
CA ARG A 57 4.49 -10.29 26.33
C ARG A 57 3.62 -9.07 26.03
N ARG A 58 3.29 -8.26 27.04
CA ARG A 58 2.50 -7.03 26.84
C ARG A 58 3.24 -6.00 25.99
N ASP A 59 4.53 -5.81 26.24
CA ASP A 59 5.35 -4.88 25.47
C ASP A 59 5.48 -5.34 24.00
N PHE A 60 5.72 -6.64 23.77
CA PHE A 60 5.70 -7.22 22.43
C PHE A 60 4.35 -7.03 21.73
N GLU A 61 3.23 -7.37 22.38
CA GLU A 61 1.88 -7.24 21.79
C GLU A 61 1.55 -5.79 21.45
N ARG A 62 1.95 -4.84 22.30
CA ARG A 62 1.79 -3.41 22.06
C ARG A 62 2.59 -2.97 20.82
N ASP A 63 3.86 -3.32 20.77
CA ASP A 63 4.74 -2.92 19.67
C ASP A 63 4.37 -3.62 18.36
N PHE A 64 3.99 -4.90 18.41
CA PHE A 64 3.43 -5.65 17.30
C PHE A 64 2.19 -4.95 16.76
N THR A 65 1.21 -4.65 17.62
CA THR A 65 -0.04 -3.98 17.22
C THR A 65 0.23 -2.62 16.57
N ARG A 66 1.15 -1.84 17.14
CA ARG A 66 1.55 -0.53 16.57
C ARG A 66 2.16 -0.69 15.17
N GLN A 67 3.10 -1.63 15.01
CA GLN A 67 3.73 -1.90 13.73
C GLN A 67 2.72 -2.44 12.69
N GLN A 68 1.81 -3.31 13.12
CA GLN A 68 0.78 -3.88 12.25
C GLN A 68 -0.16 -2.79 11.74
N LYS A 69 -0.59 -1.87 12.61
CA LYS A 69 -1.41 -0.70 12.22
C LYS A 69 -0.68 0.20 11.21
N ALA A 70 0.61 0.46 11.43
CA ALA A 70 1.41 1.26 10.51
C ALA A 70 1.55 0.60 9.13
N LEU A 71 1.74 -0.73 9.08
CA LEU A 71 1.78 -1.48 7.83
C LEU A 71 0.43 -1.48 7.10
N MET A 72 -0.68 -1.63 7.84
CA MET A 72 -2.02 -1.54 7.24
C MET A 72 -2.31 -0.14 6.69
N ALA A 73 -1.88 0.92 7.39
CA ALA A 73 -1.98 2.29 6.89
C ALA A 73 -1.15 2.47 5.61
N LEU A 74 0.09 1.96 5.58
CA LEU A 74 0.91 1.99 4.36
C LEU A 74 0.26 1.24 3.20
N GLU A 75 -0.31 0.05 3.42
CA GLU A 75 -1.06 -0.67 2.38
C GLU A 75 -2.21 0.18 1.84
N GLN A 76 -2.97 0.82 2.72
CA GLN A 76 -4.08 1.69 2.35
C GLN A 76 -3.61 2.90 1.54
N ASP A 77 -2.56 3.58 1.98
CA ASP A 77 -1.98 4.74 1.29
C ASP A 77 -1.52 4.36 -0.13
N LEU A 78 -0.87 3.20 -0.29
CA LEU A 78 -0.46 2.70 -1.60
C LEU A 78 -1.66 2.47 -2.53
N ARG A 79 -2.75 1.89 -2.01
CA ARG A 79 -3.99 1.66 -2.76
C ARG A 79 -4.70 2.97 -3.10
N ASP A 80 -4.64 3.96 -2.22
CA ASP A 80 -5.25 5.28 -2.45
C ASP A 80 -4.49 6.08 -3.51
N VAL A 81 -3.15 6.06 -3.46
CA VAL A 81 -2.31 6.65 -4.52
C VAL A 81 -2.59 5.98 -5.86
N LEU A 82 -2.71 4.65 -5.90
CA LEU A 82 -3.08 3.91 -7.13
C LEU A 82 -4.44 4.35 -7.67
N ARG A 83 -5.44 4.55 -6.79
CA ARG A 83 -6.77 5.02 -7.20
C ARG A 83 -6.72 6.43 -7.81
N VAL A 84 -5.95 7.33 -7.21
CA VAL A 84 -5.77 8.70 -7.73
C VAL A 84 -5.03 8.67 -9.08
N LEU A 85 -3.99 7.84 -9.20
CA LEU A 85 -3.25 7.67 -10.45
C LEU A 85 -4.19 7.20 -11.56
N ASN A 86 -4.92 6.10 -11.36
CA ASN A 86 -5.83 5.55 -12.36
C ASN A 86 -6.88 6.58 -12.81
N ARG A 87 -7.49 7.31 -11.86
CA ARG A 87 -8.43 8.38 -12.19
C ARG A 87 -7.80 9.49 -13.04
N THR A 88 -6.56 9.85 -12.73
CA THR A 88 -5.82 10.88 -13.49
C THR A 88 -5.48 10.38 -14.89
N THR A 89 -5.07 9.11 -15.01
CA THR A 89 -4.82 8.43 -16.30
C THR A 89 -6.09 8.41 -17.16
N GLU A 90 -7.24 8.05 -16.59
CA GLU A 90 -8.54 8.04 -17.28
C GLU A 90 -8.92 9.44 -17.78
N GLN A 91 -8.77 10.46 -16.93
CA GLN A 91 -9.04 11.86 -17.32
C GLN A 91 -8.13 12.33 -18.46
N ALA A 92 -6.84 11.96 -18.42
CA ALA A 92 -5.91 12.26 -19.49
C ALA A 92 -6.27 11.52 -20.79
N HIS A 93 -6.73 10.28 -20.68
CA HIS A 93 -7.20 9.49 -21.83
C HIS A 93 -8.43 10.13 -22.48
N ASP A 94 -9.45 10.46 -21.68
CA ASP A 94 -10.66 11.14 -22.15
C ASP A 94 -10.36 12.49 -22.81
N ALA A 95 -9.44 13.28 -22.23
CA ALA A 95 -9.00 14.53 -22.83
C ALA A 95 -8.32 14.28 -24.18
N SER A 96 -7.43 13.27 -24.27
CA SER A 96 -6.74 12.94 -25.53
C SER A 96 -7.70 12.53 -26.64
N LEU A 97 -8.79 11.83 -26.32
CA LEU A 97 -9.81 11.40 -27.28
C LEU A 97 -10.71 12.55 -27.76
N ARG A 98 -10.99 13.55 -26.91
CA ARG A 98 -11.80 14.73 -27.28
C ARG A 98 -11.06 15.71 -28.19
N HIS A 99 -9.74 15.61 -28.28
CA HIS A 99 -8.87 16.46 -29.08
C HIS A 99 -8.40 15.79 -30.39
N HIS A 100 -8.84 14.56 -30.66
CA HIS A 100 -8.71 13.86 -31.93
C HIS A 100 -10.01 13.93 -32.73
#